data_AF-A0A250XSX5-F1
#
_entry.id   AF-A0A250XSX5-F1
#
_cell.length_a   1.000
_cell.length_b   1.000
_cell.length_c   1.000
_cell.angle_alpha   90.00
_cell.angle_beta   90.00
_cell.angle_gamma   90.00
#
_symmetry.space_group_name_H-M   'P 1'
#
loop_
_entity.id
_entity.type
_entity.pdbx_description
1 polymer ?
#
loop_
_entity_poly.entity_id
_entity_poly.type
_entity_poly.pdbx_seq_one_letter_code
_entity_poly.pdbx_strand_id
1 'polypeptide(L)'
;MMHLPTSSQQLILLVTQDSKTAAPAVEVDMSKYQYATKEDVLLKVGDVFVGEKEVIDRLASLLYLLAEAKTAFKELLASVKCHSEWTWEHALKLIVNDPRYGALKSLGEKKQCFNEYIIQRRNEEKEEERKRIKQAREDFLQLIMDSTEVKLTHSYRRAKEIFEDEPRWKAEAKTAFKELLASVKCHSEWTWEHALKLIVNDPRYGALKSLGEKKQCFNEYIIQRRNEEKEEERKRIKQAREDFLQLIMDSTEVKLTHSYRRAKEIFEDEPRWKAVPEREREELFHEGQKEKDRREKEEKKADKKRKAQAFRELLESISTIQFGTEWRKVAKKLEGEEVFEALDKVDRLEVYQEYMKELERKEREEKEREREIKRRQDRIARDNFKALLLKHRSQGLINVKTRWREYSKHVVDEEEYKAVEQCSPGSSRPKELFEYLIEDIEKEYEAAKLGGEEGKPIFEEHIVKLKKKAEKRREEEEAAGSDDDGKRRRDSDDDSHRKHKKKSSRKHDRSDDEDDEDRKSRKKKHKEKKDRRDKDKDRDRSRSRAPEDAD
;
A
#
# COMPACT_ATOMS: atom_id res chain seq x y z
N MET A 1 -46.53 -68.28 48.27
CA MET A 1 -46.26 -66.85 48.59
C MET A 1 -45.13 -66.83 49.60
N MET A 2 -43.91 -66.49 49.15
CA MET A 2 -42.76 -66.30 50.03
C MET A 2 -42.50 -64.79 50.07
N HIS A 3 -42.70 -64.17 51.23
CA HIS A 3 -42.35 -62.76 51.46
C HIS A 3 -40.83 -62.63 51.38
N LEU A 4 -40.34 -61.89 50.38
CA LEU A 4 -38.92 -61.52 50.30
C LEU A 4 -38.67 -60.35 51.26
N PRO A 5 -37.55 -60.32 52.02
CA PRO A 5 -37.36 -59.41 53.13
C PRO A 5 -36.88 -58.05 52.63
N THR A 6 -37.50 -56.99 53.13
CA THR A 6 -37.45 -55.63 52.57
C THR A 6 -36.32 -54.75 53.13
N SER A 7 -35.30 -55.34 53.74
CA SER A 7 -34.16 -54.61 54.32
C SER A 7 -32.90 -55.44 54.25
N SER A 8 -31.75 -54.82 53.97
CA SER A 8 -30.43 -55.46 54.00
C SER A 8 -30.16 -56.16 55.35
N GLN A 9 -30.73 -55.66 56.45
CA GLN A 9 -30.64 -56.30 57.76
C GLN A 9 -31.51 -57.55 57.92
N GLN A 10 -32.62 -57.67 57.16
CA GLN A 10 -33.51 -58.84 57.24
C GLN A 10 -33.03 -60.01 56.38
N LEU A 11 -32.29 -59.76 55.30
CA LEU A 11 -31.66 -60.84 54.51
C LEU A 11 -30.58 -61.60 55.32
N ILE A 12 -29.86 -60.90 56.22
CA ILE A 12 -28.90 -61.52 57.14
C ILE A 12 -29.62 -62.36 58.21
N LEU A 13 -30.79 -61.92 58.66
CA LEU A 13 -31.53 -62.55 59.77
C LEU A 13 -32.25 -63.86 59.38
N LEU A 14 -32.53 -64.07 58.10
CA LEU A 14 -33.14 -65.31 57.58
C LEU A 14 -32.14 -66.45 57.37
N VAL A 15 -30.85 -66.16 57.25
CA VAL A 15 -29.81 -67.18 57.06
C VAL A 15 -29.27 -67.71 58.40
N THR A 16 -29.50 -67.01 59.51
CA THR A 16 -28.96 -67.36 60.83
C THR A 16 -29.92 -68.13 61.73
N GLN A 17 -31.11 -68.51 61.26
CA GLN A 17 -32.07 -69.26 62.10
C GLN A 17 -31.70 -70.73 62.35
N ASP A 18 -30.63 -71.26 61.74
CA ASP A 18 -30.25 -72.68 61.90
C ASP A 18 -28.83 -72.96 62.43
N SER A 19 -28.11 -71.99 63.00
CA SER A 19 -26.90 -72.33 63.76
C SER A 19 -26.69 -71.49 65.02
N LYS A 20 -26.43 -72.20 66.13
CA LYS A 20 -26.11 -71.66 67.45
C LYS A 20 -24.74 -70.96 67.44
N THR A 21 -24.62 -69.82 66.79
CA THR A 21 -23.59 -68.81 67.07
C THR A 21 -24.05 -67.49 66.46
N ALA A 22 -24.27 -66.49 67.32
CA ALA A 22 -24.55 -65.13 66.89
C ALA A 22 -23.32 -64.56 66.17
N ALA A 23 -23.32 -64.59 64.83
CA ALA A 23 -22.34 -63.90 64.03
C ALA A 23 -22.63 -62.39 64.04
N PRO A 24 -21.61 -61.52 64.12
CA PRO A 24 -21.81 -60.08 64.14
C PRO A 24 -22.51 -59.64 62.84
N ALA A 25 -23.48 -58.73 62.95
CA ALA A 25 -24.14 -58.14 61.81
C ALA A 25 -23.10 -57.38 60.96
N VAL A 26 -22.65 -57.99 59.87
CA VAL A 26 -21.74 -57.34 58.92
C VAL A 26 -22.59 -56.50 57.98
N GLU A 27 -22.49 -55.19 58.11
CA GLU A 27 -23.18 -54.23 57.24
C GLU A 27 -22.45 -54.19 55.88
N VAL A 28 -23.05 -54.83 54.86
CA VAL A 28 -22.47 -54.86 53.51
C VAL A 28 -22.91 -53.61 52.75
N ASP A 29 -21.96 -52.71 52.49
CA ASP A 29 -22.15 -51.52 51.67
C ASP A 29 -22.39 -51.89 50.20
N MET A 30 -23.67 -51.87 49.80
CA MET A 30 -24.14 -52.24 48.47
C MET A 30 -23.71 -51.27 47.35
N SER A 31 -23.20 -50.08 47.69
CA SER A 31 -22.70 -49.11 46.70
C SER A 31 -21.43 -49.60 45.99
N LYS A 32 -20.69 -50.52 46.60
CA LYS A 32 -19.44 -51.11 46.07
C LYS A 32 -19.64 -52.17 44.98
N TYR A 33 -20.89 -52.53 44.68
CA TYR A 33 -21.27 -53.57 43.71
C TYR A 33 -22.04 -53.01 42.50
N GLN A 34 -22.12 -51.69 42.37
CA GLN A 34 -22.70 -51.05 41.20
C GLN A 34 -21.81 -51.37 39.99
N TYR A 35 -22.36 -52.08 38.99
CA TYR A 35 -21.67 -52.60 37.79
C TYR A 35 -20.74 -53.82 37.98
N ALA A 36 -20.78 -54.50 39.13
CA ALA A 36 -19.99 -55.72 39.34
C ALA A 36 -20.56 -56.92 38.55
N THR A 37 -19.70 -57.75 37.96
CA THR A 37 -20.15 -59.00 37.33
C THR A 37 -20.59 -60.00 38.40
N LYS A 38 -21.41 -61.00 38.03
CA LYS A 38 -21.87 -62.04 38.97
C LYS A 38 -20.68 -62.71 39.70
N GLU A 39 -19.55 -62.86 39.02
CA GLU A 39 -18.31 -63.44 39.54
C GLU A 39 -17.59 -62.53 40.55
N ASP A 40 -17.61 -61.20 40.35
CA ASP A 40 -17.02 -60.23 41.28
C ASP A 40 -17.81 -60.11 42.60
N VAL A 41 -19.14 -60.26 42.52
CA VAL A 41 -20.03 -60.29 43.69
C VAL A 41 -19.79 -61.58 44.49
N LEU A 42 -19.62 -62.71 43.79
CA LEU A 42 -19.30 -64.01 44.40
C LEU A 42 -17.97 -64.00 45.16
N LEU A 43 -16.92 -63.41 44.59
CA LEU A 43 -15.58 -63.33 45.20
C LEU A 43 -15.60 -62.53 46.52
N LYS A 44 -16.26 -61.37 46.54
CA LYS A 44 -16.33 -60.50 47.73
C LYS A 44 -17.27 -61.01 48.83
N VAL A 45 -18.34 -61.73 48.47
CA VAL A 45 -19.24 -62.36 49.46
C VAL A 45 -18.57 -63.60 50.07
N GLY A 46 -17.78 -64.35 49.27
CA GLY A 46 -16.97 -65.48 49.74
C GLY A 46 -15.86 -65.12 50.73
N ASP A 47 -15.32 -63.90 50.66
CA ASP A 47 -14.33 -63.37 51.62
C ASP A 47 -14.94 -62.99 52.99
N VAL A 48 -16.25 -62.73 53.05
CA VAL A 48 -16.95 -62.20 54.25
C VAL A 48 -17.77 -63.28 54.97
N PHE A 49 -18.23 -64.29 54.25
CA PHE A 49 -19.03 -65.39 54.80
C PHE A 49 -18.30 -66.73 54.66
N VAL A 50 -17.96 -67.35 55.80
CA VAL A 50 -17.49 -68.74 55.84
C VAL A 50 -18.72 -69.63 56.04
N GLY A 51 -19.23 -70.23 54.96
CA GLY A 51 -20.43 -71.07 54.97
C GLY A 51 -20.53 -71.97 53.73
N GLU A 52 -21.56 -72.83 53.67
CA GLU A 52 -21.77 -73.75 52.54
C GLU A 52 -21.85 -72.98 51.21
N LYS A 53 -21.06 -73.43 50.21
CA LYS A 53 -20.93 -72.78 48.89
C LYS A 53 -22.28 -72.51 48.22
N GLU A 54 -23.25 -73.39 48.43
CA GLU A 54 -24.60 -73.26 47.87
C GLU A 54 -25.40 -72.09 48.46
N VAL A 55 -25.17 -71.74 49.74
CA VAL A 55 -25.80 -70.58 50.40
C VAL A 55 -25.18 -69.28 49.88
N ILE A 56 -23.86 -69.26 49.69
CA ILE A 56 -23.12 -68.11 49.14
C ILE A 56 -23.56 -67.85 47.69
N ASP A 57 -23.69 -68.89 46.86
CA ASP A 57 -24.12 -68.75 45.46
C ASP A 57 -25.56 -68.24 45.33
N ARG A 58 -26.46 -68.66 46.22
CA ARG A 58 -27.85 -68.18 46.27
C ARG A 58 -27.92 -66.72 46.72
N LEU A 59 -27.17 -66.35 47.75
CA LEU A 59 -27.11 -64.97 48.23
C LEU A 59 -26.51 -64.02 47.18
N ALA A 60 -25.41 -64.42 46.53
CA ALA A 60 -24.79 -63.62 45.48
C ALA A 60 -25.72 -63.43 44.27
N SER A 61 -26.47 -64.47 43.88
CA SER A 61 -27.46 -64.38 42.78
C SER A 61 -28.62 -63.42 43.12
N LEU A 62 -29.10 -63.43 44.36
CA LEU A 62 -30.13 -62.48 44.81
C LEU A 62 -29.62 -61.04 44.89
N LEU A 63 -28.39 -60.84 45.36
CA LEU A 63 -27.76 -59.51 45.40
C LEU A 63 -27.52 -58.95 43.99
N TYR A 64 -27.14 -59.80 43.03
CA TYR A 64 -26.97 -59.42 41.63
C TYR A 64 -28.29 -58.96 40.99
N LEU A 65 -29.37 -59.73 41.16
CA LEU A 65 -30.70 -59.35 40.66
C LEU A 65 -31.20 -58.04 41.27
N LEU A 66 -30.91 -57.79 42.56
CA LEU A 66 -31.25 -56.52 43.21
C LEU A 66 -30.42 -55.35 42.63
N ALA A 67 -29.13 -55.56 42.36
CA ALA A 67 -28.27 -54.55 41.73
C ALA A 67 -28.73 -54.21 40.30
N GLU A 68 -29.16 -55.22 39.53
CA GLU A 68 -29.72 -55.04 38.19
C GLU A 68 -31.04 -54.26 38.23
N ALA A 69 -31.93 -54.59 39.18
CA ALA A 69 -33.19 -53.85 39.39
C ALA A 69 -32.95 -52.37 39.78
N LYS A 70 -31.94 -52.10 40.62
CA LYS A 70 -31.53 -50.72 40.97
C LYS A 70 -30.96 -49.97 39.76
N THR A 71 -30.17 -50.64 38.92
CA THR A 71 -29.62 -50.05 37.69
C THR A 71 -30.73 -49.70 36.70
N ALA A 72 -31.65 -50.64 36.41
CA ALA A 72 -32.80 -50.41 35.54
C ALA A 72 -33.69 -49.25 36.03
N PHE A 73 -33.83 -49.09 37.36
CA PHE A 73 -34.55 -47.96 37.94
C PHE A 73 -33.80 -46.62 37.78
N LYS A 74 -32.47 -46.59 37.95
CA LYS A 74 -31.65 -45.39 37.71
C LYS A 74 -31.64 -45.00 36.22
N GLU A 75 -31.64 -45.96 35.31
CA GLU A 75 -31.77 -45.73 33.86
C GLU A 75 -33.15 -45.17 33.48
N LEU A 76 -34.21 -45.62 34.15
CA LEU A 76 -35.53 -45.02 33.98
C LEU A 76 -35.50 -43.52 34.35
N LEU A 77 -34.92 -43.18 35.50
CA LEU A 77 -34.77 -41.78 35.92
C LEU A 77 -33.94 -40.96 34.92
N ALA A 78 -32.89 -41.55 34.34
CA ALA A 78 -32.10 -40.94 33.28
C ALA A 78 -32.89 -40.75 31.98
N SER A 79 -33.70 -41.72 31.58
CA SER A 79 -34.51 -41.65 30.35
C SER A 79 -35.59 -40.56 30.41
N VAL A 80 -36.13 -40.31 31.61
CA VAL A 80 -37.09 -39.22 31.87
C VAL A 80 -36.39 -37.87 32.06
N LYS A 81 -35.05 -37.85 31.98
CA LYS A 81 -34.20 -36.66 32.19
C LYS A 81 -34.48 -36.00 33.54
N CYS A 82 -34.57 -36.83 34.59
CA CYS A 82 -34.78 -36.34 35.94
C CYS A 82 -33.60 -35.47 36.38
N HIS A 83 -33.88 -34.20 36.73
CA HIS A 83 -32.86 -33.23 37.13
C HIS A 83 -32.57 -33.31 38.64
N SER A 84 -31.41 -32.83 39.06
CA SER A 84 -30.92 -32.89 40.44
C SER A 84 -31.77 -32.11 41.46
N GLU A 85 -32.67 -31.25 40.99
CA GLU A 85 -33.59 -30.45 41.80
C GLU A 85 -35.02 -31.03 41.85
N TRP A 86 -35.26 -32.18 41.22
CA TRP A 86 -36.58 -32.80 41.22
C TRP A 86 -36.93 -33.43 42.56
N THR A 87 -38.19 -33.29 42.97
CA THR A 87 -38.74 -34.01 44.10
C THR A 87 -39.19 -35.42 43.68
N TRP A 88 -39.22 -36.34 44.65
CA TRP A 88 -39.74 -37.69 44.44
C TRP A 88 -41.14 -37.70 43.83
N GLU A 89 -42.01 -36.78 44.26
CA GLU A 89 -43.39 -36.66 43.77
C GLU A 89 -43.46 -36.21 42.31
N HIS A 90 -42.55 -35.34 41.88
CA HIS A 90 -42.48 -34.89 40.50
C HIS A 90 -42.00 -36.02 39.58
N ALA A 91 -40.95 -36.74 39.98
CA ALA A 91 -40.47 -37.90 39.25
C ALA A 91 -41.52 -39.02 39.19
N LEU A 92 -42.21 -39.30 40.30
CA LEU A 92 -43.22 -40.35 40.42
C LEU A 92 -44.32 -40.24 39.37
N LYS A 93 -44.80 -39.02 39.08
CA LYS A 93 -45.85 -38.77 38.09
C LYS A 93 -45.48 -39.24 36.68
N LEU A 94 -44.20 -39.30 36.36
CA LEU A 94 -43.70 -39.66 35.03
C LEU A 94 -43.22 -41.12 34.95
N ILE A 95 -42.74 -41.67 36.07
CA ILE A 95 -42.16 -43.03 36.09
C ILE A 95 -43.17 -44.12 36.46
N VAL A 96 -44.31 -43.79 37.07
CA VAL A 96 -45.24 -44.79 37.66
C VAL A 96 -45.81 -45.80 36.66
N ASN A 97 -45.94 -45.41 35.38
CA ASN A 97 -46.49 -46.25 34.31
C ASN A 97 -45.41 -47.04 33.55
N ASP A 98 -44.12 -46.84 33.84
CA ASP A 98 -43.04 -47.54 33.15
C ASP A 98 -42.81 -48.94 33.75
N PRO A 99 -42.67 -50.01 32.95
CA PRO A 99 -42.40 -51.36 33.44
C PRO A 99 -41.21 -51.46 34.40
N ARG A 100 -40.17 -50.62 34.20
CA ARG A 100 -38.96 -50.58 35.03
C ARG A 100 -39.21 -49.97 36.42
N TYR A 101 -40.30 -49.24 36.62
CA TYR A 101 -40.73 -48.80 37.94
C TYR A 101 -41.15 -49.97 38.84
N GLY A 102 -41.64 -51.06 38.25
CA GLY A 102 -42.00 -52.31 38.93
C GLY A 102 -40.80 -53.19 39.31
N ALA A 103 -39.59 -52.89 38.81
CA ALA A 103 -38.39 -53.68 39.07
C ALA A 103 -37.99 -53.68 40.56
N LEU A 104 -38.20 -52.56 41.24
CA LEU A 104 -38.11 -52.47 42.70
C LEU A 104 -39.50 -52.70 43.31
N LYS A 105 -39.62 -53.58 44.31
CA LYS A 105 -40.92 -53.93 44.89
C LYS A 105 -41.29 -53.01 46.06
N SER A 106 -40.30 -52.51 46.80
CA SER A 106 -40.53 -51.65 47.96
C SER A 106 -40.49 -50.17 47.60
N LEU A 107 -41.45 -49.40 48.14
CA LEU A 107 -41.44 -47.94 48.04
C LEU A 107 -40.21 -47.31 48.72
N GLY A 108 -39.71 -47.93 49.80
CA GLY A 108 -38.51 -47.48 50.51
C GLY A 108 -37.26 -47.58 49.63
N GLU A 109 -37.09 -48.71 48.94
CA GLU A 109 -35.97 -48.94 48.02
C GLU A 109 -36.02 -48.01 46.81
N LYS A 110 -37.23 -47.76 46.27
CA LYS A 110 -37.41 -46.80 45.17
C LYS A 110 -37.02 -45.38 45.56
N LYS A 111 -37.46 -44.91 46.74
CA LYS A 111 -37.08 -43.59 47.27
C LYS A 111 -35.59 -43.49 47.55
N GLN A 112 -34.97 -44.56 48.06
CA GLN A 112 -33.53 -44.62 48.28
C GLN A 112 -32.75 -44.53 46.95
N CYS A 113 -33.10 -45.33 45.95
CA CYS A 113 -32.43 -45.29 44.65
C CYS A 113 -32.62 -43.96 43.93
N PHE A 114 -33.78 -43.31 44.10
CA PHE A 114 -34.01 -41.96 43.60
C PHE A 114 -33.09 -40.93 44.29
N ASN A 115 -33.01 -40.94 45.62
CA ASN A 115 -32.14 -40.02 46.35
C ASN A 115 -30.66 -40.23 45.99
N GLU A 116 -30.22 -41.47 45.85
CA GLU A 116 -28.88 -41.81 45.36
C GLU A 116 -28.65 -41.27 43.94
N TYR A 117 -29.61 -41.44 43.03
CA TYR A 117 -29.53 -40.94 41.66
C TYR A 117 -29.42 -39.41 41.63
N ILE A 118 -30.22 -38.71 42.42
CA ILE A 118 -30.19 -37.24 42.52
C ILE A 118 -28.84 -36.73 43.06
N ILE A 119 -28.30 -37.38 44.09
CA ILE A 119 -26.98 -37.04 44.66
C ILE A 119 -25.87 -37.29 43.62
N GLN A 120 -25.95 -38.41 42.90
CA GLN A 120 -25.00 -38.75 41.84
C GLN A 120 -25.05 -37.70 40.72
N ARG A 121 -26.24 -37.34 40.23
CA ARG A 121 -26.43 -36.29 39.22
C ARG A 121 -25.88 -34.95 39.67
N ARG A 122 -26.11 -34.56 40.93
CA ARG A 122 -25.55 -33.32 41.50
C ARG A 122 -24.02 -33.35 41.59
N ASN A 123 -23.42 -34.52 41.82
CA ASN A 123 -21.96 -34.68 41.86
C ASN A 123 -21.35 -34.68 40.45
N GLU A 124 -22.00 -35.34 39.48
CA GLU A 124 -21.63 -35.30 38.06
C GLU A 124 -21.67 -33.86 37.52
N GLU A 125 -22.76 -33.12 37.77
CA GLU A 125 -22.91 -31.71 37.39
C GLU A 125 -21.79 -30.84 38.01
N LYS A 126 -21.44 -31.08 39.28
CA LYS A 126 -20.31 -30.40 39.94
C LYS A 126 -18.96 -30.78 39.35
N GLU A 127 -18.76 -32.01 38.92
CA GLU A 127 -17.51 -32.47 38.32
C GLU A 127 -17.35 -31.96 36.88
N GLU A 128 -18.43 -31.95 36.10
CA GLU A 128 -18.48 -31.31 34.78
C GLU A 128 -18.15 -29.81 34.89
N GLU A 129 -18.72 -29.12 35.87
CA GLU A 129 -18.39 -27.72 36.13
C GLU A 129 -16.91 -27.53 36.51
N ARG A 130 -16.36 -28.40 37.36
CA ARG A 130 -14.92 -28.39 37.67
C ARG A 130 -14.05 -28.63 36.43
N LYS A 131 -14.45 -29.53 35.54
CA LYS A 131 -13.75 -29.81 34.27
C LYS A 131 -13.83 -28.61 33.33
N ARG A 132 -14.99 -27.96 33.21
CA ARG A 132 -15.16 -26.72 32.43
C ARG A 132 -14.29 -25.60 32.97
N ILE A 133 -14.27 -25.40 34.29
CA ILE A 133 -13.42 -24.38 34.93
C ILE A 133 -11.94 -24.69 34.72
N LYS A 134 -11.54 -25.97 34.82
CA LYS A 134 -10.16 -26.39 34.56
C LYS A 134 -9.76 -26.17 33.11
N GLN A 135 -10.61 -26.56 32.16
CA GLN A 135 -10.39 -26.36 30.73
C GLN A 135 -10.31 -24.87 30.39
N ALA A 136 -11.26 -24.06 30.87
CA ALA A 136 -11.24 -22.61 30.67
C ALA A 136 -10.00 -21.95 31.27
N ARG A 137 -9.45 -22.50 32.36
CA ARG A 137 -8.17 -22.04 32.93
C ARG A 137 -6.99 -22.45 32.06
N GLU A 138 -7.02 -23.62 31.43
CA GLU A 138 -5.96 -24.13 30.56
C GLU A 138 -5.94 -23.40 29.21
N ASP A 139 -7.11 -23.21 28.59
CA ASP A 139 -7.28 -22.39 27.38
C ASP A 139 -6.81 -20.94 27.63
N PHE A 140 -7.09 -20.40 28.81
CA PHE A 140 -6.62 -19.09 29.24
C PHE A 140 -5.10 -19.02 29.42
N LEU A 141 -4.48 -20.08 29.95
CA LEU A 141 -3.01 -20.17 30.07
C LEU A 141 -2.36 -20.28 28.69
N GLN A 142 -2.97 -21.03 27.76
CA GLN A 142 -2.50 -21.15 26.39
C GLN A 142 -2.54 -19.81 25.65
N LEU A 143 -3.63 -19.05 25.81
CA LEU A 143 -3.78 -17.71 25.24
C LEU A 143 -2.75 -16.70 25.78
N ILE A 144 -2.38 -16.83 27.07
CA ILE A 144 -1.31 -16.03 27.68
C ILE A 144 0.06 -16.40 27.10
N MET A 145 0.34 -17.70 26.92
CA MET A 145 1.61 -18.17 26.35
C MET A 145 1.83 -17.72 24.90
N ASP A 146 0.75 -17.54 24.14
CA ASP A 146 0.79 -17.03 22.76
C ASP A 146 0.89 -15.49 22.68
N SER A 147 0.73 -14.77 23.80
CA SER A 147 0.86 -13.31 23.88
C SER A 147 2.21 -12.88 24.48
N THR A 148 2.95 -12.00 23.81
CA THR A 148 4.30 -11.58 24.24
C THR A 148 4.34 -10.50 25.32
N GLU A 149 3.18 -10.02 25.80
CA GLU A 149 3.09 -8.85 26.70
C GLU A 149 2.63 -9.20 28.14
N VAL A 150 2.16 -10.42 28.40
CA VAL A 150 1.63 -10.82 29.73
C VAL A 150 2.58 -11.78 30.45
N LYS A 151 3.12 -11.38 31.60
CA LYS A 151 3.98 -12.23 32.44
C LYS A 151 3.14 -13.22 33.26
N LEU A 152 3.55 -14.50 33.30
CA LEU A 152 2.93 -15.65 33.97
C LEU A 152 2.68 -15.51 35.50
N THR A 153 3.03 -14.36 36.10
CA THR A 153 2.93 -14.09 37.54
C THR A 153 1.59 -13.53 37.99
N HIS A 154 0.66 -13.27 37.06
CA HIS A 154 -0.64 -12.67 37.40
C HIS A 154 -1.65 -13.73 37.84
N SER A 155 -2.36 -13.48 38.94
CA SER A 155 -3.44 -14.37 39.38
C SER A 155 -4.56 -14.39 38.32
N TYR A 156 -5.29 -15.51 38.22
CA TYR A 156 -6.41 -15.67 37.26
C TYR A 156 -7.42 -14.51 37.34
N ARG A 157 -7.66 -13.95 38.54
CA ARG A 157 -8.54 -12.80 38.74
C ARG A 157 -7.98 -11.53 38.11
N ARG A 158 -6.68 -11.26 38.30
CA ARG A 158 -5.96 -10.11 37.75
C ARG A 158 -5.84 -10.18 36.23
N ALA A 159 -5.57 -11.38 35.71
CA ALA A 159 -5.42 -11.60 34.29
C ALA A 159 -6.79 -11.57 33.56
N LYS A 160 -7.88 -12.01 34.21
CA LYS A 160 -9.26 -11.83 33.73
C LYS A 160 -9.64 -10.35 33.62
N GLU A 161 -9.32 -9.53 34.62
CA GLU A 161 -9.54 -8.07 34.56
C GLU A 161 -8.79 -7.41 33.40
N ILE A 162 -7.53 -7.80 33.17
CA ILE A 162 -6.71 -7.24 32.08
C ILE A 162 -7.27 -7.64 30.70
N PHE A 163 -7.65 -8.91 30.51
CA PHE A 163 -8.29 -9.37 29.26
C PHE A 163 -9.67 -8.74 29.02
N GLU A 164 -10.42 -8.47 30.08
CA GLU A 164 -11.74 -7.83 30.02
C GLU A 164 -11.64 -6.33 29.70
N ASP A 165 -10.49 -5.70 30.01
CA ASP A 165 -10.16 -4.33 29.65
C ASP A 165 -9.43 -4.16 28.31
N GLU A 166 -9.02 -5.26 27.68
CA GLU A 166 -8.31 -5.26 26.41
C GLU A 166 -9.19 -4.66 25.28
N PRO A 167 -8.72 -3.63 24.55
CA PRO A 167 -9.53 -2.90 23.56
C PRO A 167 -10.00 -3.75 22.39
N ARG A 168 -9.29 -4.86 22.08
CA ARG A 168 -9.67 -5.80 21.02
C ARG A 168 -10.95 -6.57 21.37
N TRP A 169 -11.05 -7.09 22.59
CA TRP A 169 -12.23 -7.84 23.05
C TRP A 169 -13.44 -6.92 23.22
N LYS A 170 -13.23 -5.69 23.72
CA LYS A 170 -14.27 -4.65 23.74
C LYS A 170 -14.74 -4.30 22.32
N ALA A 171 -13.84 -4.19 21.33
CA ALA A 171 -14.23 -3.92 19.94
C ALA A 171 -14.99 -5.08 19.28
N GLU A 172 -14.58 -6.32 19.53
CA GLU A 172 -15.25 -7.53 19.05
C GLU A 172 -16.64 -7.69 19.67
N ALA A 173 -16.77 -7.48 20.99
CA ALA A 173 -18.06 -7.49 21.69
C ALA A 173 -19.01 -6.38 21.18
N LYS A 174 -18.48 -5.18 20.89
CA LYS A 174 -19.25 -4.10 20.25
C LYS A 174 -19.69 -4.47 18.83
N THR A 175 -18.83 -5.14 18.08
CA THR A 175 -19.13 -5.61 16.71
C THR A 175 -20.22 -6.67 16.73
N ALA A 176 -20.11 -7.69 17.58
CA ALA A 176 -21.13 -8.72 17.75
C ALA A 176 -22.50 -8.14 18.18
N PHE A 177 -22.49 -7.10 19.03
CA PHE A 177 -23.70 -6.38 19.42
C PHE A 177 -24.30 -5.57 18.26
N LYS A 178 -23.47 -4.89 17.45
CA LYS A 178 -23.93 -4.17 16.24
C LYS A 178 -24.47 -5.13 15.18
N GLU A 179 -23.86 -6.30 15.01
CA GLU A 179 -24.36 -7.37 14.13
C GLU A 179 -25.71 -7.92 14.59
N LEU A 180 -25.93 -8.04 15.90
CA LEU A 180 -27.25 -8.39 16.46
C LEU A 180 -28.30 -7.34 16.12
N LEU A 181 -27.96 -6.05 16.25
CA LEU A 181 -28.88 -4.97 15.86
C LEU A 181 -29.18 -5.01 14.35
N ALA A 182 -28.20 -5.39 13.53
CA ALA A 182 -28.36 -5.57 12.10
C ALA A 182 -29.20 -6.81 11.73
N SER A 183 -29.03 -7.95 12.42
CA SER A 183 -29.79 -9.17 12.16
C SER A 183 -31.28 -9.00 12.49
N VAL A 184 -31.59 -8.22 13.54
CA VAL A 184 -32.96 -7.85 13.92
C VAL A 184 -33.51 -6.73 13.02
N LYS A 185 -32.70 -6.19 12.09
CA LYS A 185 -33.04 -5.07 11.21
C LYS A 185 -33.56 -3.86 11.99
N CYS A 186 -32.85 -3.47 13.04
CA CYS A 186 -33.23 -2.31 13.83
C CYS A 186 -33.24 -1.04 12.94
N HIS A 187 -34.41 -0.40 12.85
CA HIS A 187 -34.58 0.84 12.09
C HIS A 187 -34.02 2.05 12.85
N SER A 188 -33.67 3.12 12.11
CA SER A 188 -33.11 4.37 12.64
C SER A 188 -34.06 5.19 13.53
N GLU A 189 -35.34 4.79 13.60
CA GLU A 189 -36.40 5.38 14.45
C GLU A 189 -36.70 4.56 15.71
N TRP A 190 -36.06 3.40 15.89
CA TRP A 190 -36.36 2.53 17.03
C TRP A 190 -35.85 3.13 18.34
N THR A 191 -36.66 2.97 19.39
CA THR A 191 -36.25 3.28 20.76
C THR A 191 -35.46 2.11 21.34
N TRP A 192 -34.59 2.41 22.32
CA TRP A 192 -33.83 1.40 23.05
C TRP A 192 -34.74 0.30 23.63
N GLU A 193 -35.90 0.68 24.17
CA GLU A 193 -36.84 -0.26 24.77
C GLU A 193 -37.50 -1.20 23.76
N HIS A 194 -37.77 -0.73 22.55
CA HIS A 194 -38.32 -1.55 21.48
C HIS A 194 -37.29 -2.57 20.98
N ALA A 195 -36.06 -2.11 20.73
CA ALA A 195 -34.95 -2.99 20.34
C ALA A 195 -34.64 -4.02 21.44
N LEU A 196 -34.63 -3.59 22.71
CA LEU A 196 -34.32 -4.45 23.86
C LEU A 196 -35.23 -5.68 23.94
N LYS A 197 -36.53 -5.52 23.69
CA LYS A 197 -37.51 -6.63 23.71
C LYS A 197 -37.19 -7.74 22.71
N LEU A 198 -36.53 -7.40 21.61
CA LEU A 198 -36.18 -8.33 20.54
C LEU A 198 -34.79 -8.94 20.72
N ILE A 199 -33.83 -8.16 21.25
CA ILE A 199 -32.45 -8.60 21.41
C ILE A 199 -32.18 -9.36 22.73
N VAL A 200 -33.02 -9.20 23.76
CA VAL A 200 -32.74 -9.73 25.12
C VAL A 200 -32.58 -11.26 25.18
N ASN A 201 -33.24 -11.99 24.27
CA ASN A 201 -33.19 -13.45 24.21
C ASN A 201 -32.01 -13.96 23.37
N ASP A 202 -31.27 -13.08 22.70
CA ASP A 202 -30.15 -13.48 21.84
C ASP A 202 -28.86 -13.68 22.67
N PRO A 203 -28.11 -14.79 22.46
CA PRO A 203 -26.85 -15.04 23.14
C PRO A 203 -25.83 -13.89 23.03
N ARG A 204 -25.84 -13.16 21.90
CA ARG A 204 -24.93 -12.03 21.61
C ARG A 204 -25.29 -10.77 22.40
N TYR A 205 -26.49 -10.67 22.97
CA TYR A 205 -26.86 -9.58 23.89
C TYR A 205 -26.00 -9.59 25.16
N GLY A 206 -25.50 -10.76 25.57
CA GLY A 206 -24.57 -10.92 26.69
C GLY A 206 -23.12 -10.53 26.38
N ALA A 207 -22.78 -10.20 25.13
CA ALA A 207 -21.42 -9.83 24.73
C ALA A 207 -20.95 -8.56 25.43
N LEU A 208 -21.85 -7.59 25.62
CA LEU A 208 -21.62 -6.42 26.47
C LEU A 208 -22.21 -6.70 27.86
N LYS A 209 -21.50 -6.35 28.93
CA LYS A 209 -21.93 -6.62 30.30
C LYS A 209 -22.68 -5.44 30.91
N SER A 210 -22.21 -4.21 30.65
CA SER A 210 -22.84 -3.00 31.16
C SER A 210 -24.01 -2.55 30.31
N LEU A 211 -25.14 -2.21 30.96
CA LEU A 211 -26.29 -1.60 30.28
C LEU A 211 -25.92 -0.25 29.63
N GLY A 212 -24.97 0.49 30.23
CA GLY A 212 -24.48 1.76 29.68
C GLY A 212 -23.76 1.57 28.35
N GLU A 213 -22.87 0.57 28.27
CA GLU A 213 -22.14 0.23 27.04
C GLU A 213 -23.09 -0.26 25.94
N LYS A 214 -24.11 -1.05 26.31
CA LYS A 214 -25.16 -1.50 25.38
C LYS A 214 -25.94 -0.32 24.79
N LYS A 215 -26.40 0.60 25.65
CA LYS A 215 -27.12 1.80 25.21
C LYS A 215 -26.24 2.70 24.33
N GLN A 216 -24.97 2.85 24.66
CA GLN A 216 -24.02 3.60 23.84
C GLN A 216 -23.85 2.97 22.46
N CYS A 217 -23.62 1.66 22.38
CA CYS A 217 -23.45 0.94 21.12
C CYS A 217 -24.72 0.97 20.27
N PHE A 218 -25.89 0.91 20.90
CA PHE A 218 -27.18 1.09 20.23
C PHE A 218 -27.32 2.50 19.63
N ASN A 219 -27.02 3.54 20.41
CA ASN A 219 -27.10 4.91 19.91
C ASN A 219 -26.11 5.14 18.75
N GLU A 220 -24.89 4.64 18.85
CA GLU A 220 -23.91 4.66 17.75
C GLU A 220 -24.46 3.95 16.51
N TYR A 221 -25.05 2.76 16.67
CA TYR A 221 -25.64 1.99 15.57
C TYR A 221 -26.81 2.75 14.92
N ILE A 222 -27.70 3.36 15.70
CA ILE A 222 -28.83 4.14 15.17
C ILE A 222 -28.34 5.36 14.40
N ILE A 223 -27.32 6.07 14.91
CA ILE A 223 -26.68 7.19 14.21
C ILE A 223 -26.05 6.70 12.91
N GLN A 224 -25.32 5.59 12.95
CA GLN A 224 -24.71 4.97 11.78
C GLN A 224 -25.74 4.60 10.73
N ARG A 225 -26.81 3.89 11.11
CA ARG A 225 -27.92 3.51 10.20
C ARG A 225 -28.60 4.72 9.59
N ARG A 226 -28.86 5.77 10.37
CA ARG A 226 -29.43 7.03 9.86
C ARG A 226 -28.51 7.70 8.84
N ASN A 227 -27.20 7.62 9.04
CA ASN A 227 -26.22 8.17 8.10
C ASN A 227 -26.13 7.31 6.83
N GLU A 228 -26.13 5.98 6.96
CA GLU A 228 -26.17 5.04 5.83
C GLU A 228 -27.43 5.26 4.97
N GLU A 229 -28.62 5.34 5.58
CA GLU A 229 -29.89 5.61 4.87
C GLU A 229 -29.87 6.96 4.13
N LYS A 230 -29.32 8.01 4.77
CA LYS A 230 -29.13 9.32 4.12
C LYS A 230 -28.12 9.26 2.97
N GLU A 231 -27.05 8.48 3.10
CA GLU A 231 -26.05 8.33 2.05
C GLU A 231 -26.59 7.51 0.87
N GLU A 232 -27.32 6.43 1.14
CA GLU A 232 -28.03 5.64 0.13
C GLU A 232 -29.05 6.51 -0.62
N GLU A 233 -29.82 7.34 0.09
CA GLU A 233 -30.76 8.26 -0.55
C GLU A 233 -30.04 9.29 -1.42
N ARG A 234 -28.95 9.88 -0.93
CA ARG A 234 -28.10 10.78 -1.74
C ARG A 234 -27.56 10.10 -2.99
N LYS A 235 -27.11 8.84 -2.87
CA LYS A 235 -26.62 8.04 -4.00
C LYS A 235 -27.74 7.75 -5.00
N ARG A 236 -28.94 7.38 -4.53
CA ARG A 236 -30.12 7.17 -5.39
C ARG A 236 -30.51 8.43 -6.14
N ILE A 237 -30.61 9.57 -5.47
CA ILE A 237 -30.92 10.86 -6.11
C ILE A 237 -29.85 11.23 -7.14
N LYS A 238 -28.57 11.08 -6.79
CA LYS A 238 -27.46 11.35 -7.71
C LYS A 238 -27.53 10.45 -8.95
N GLN A 239 -27.73 9.14 -8.77
CA GLN A 239 -27.85 8.18 -9.87
C GLN A 239 -29.05 8.52 -10.75
N ALA A 240 -30.21 8.86 -10.17
CA ALA A 240 -31.39 9.25 -10.93
C ALA A 240 -31.13 10.50 -11.79
N ARG A 241 -30.39 11.48 -11.26
CA ARG A 241 -29.98 12.68 -12.02
C ARG A 241 -29.03 12.33 -13.17
N GLU A 242 -28.04 11.49 -12.93
CA GLU A 242 -27.09 11.02 -13.95
C GLU A 242 -27.79 10.22 -15.05
N ASP A 243 -28.67 9.29 -14.68
CA ASP A 243 -29.48 8.49 -15.61
C ASP A 243 -30.43 9.36 -16.45
N PHE A 244 -30.99 10.42 -15.84
CA PHE A 244 -31.81 11.41 -16.54
C PHE A 244 -30.98 12.18 -17.57
N LEU A 245 -29.79 12.68 -17.21
CA LEU A 245 -28.91 13.37 -18.16
C LEU A 245 -28.48 12.44 -19.29
N GLN A 246 -28.17 11.18 -18.97
CA GLN A 246 -27.83 10.16 -19.95
C GLN A 246 -28.98 9.89 -20.93
N LEU A 247 -30.22 9.81 -20.44
CA LEU A 247 -31.41 9.69 -21.28
C LEU A 247 -31.49 10.82 -22.31
N ILE A 248 -31.27 12.08 -21.89
CA ILE A 248 -31.29 13.23 -22.80
C ILE A 248 -30.15 13.15 -23.83
N MET A 249 -28.96 12.74 -23.39
CA MET A 249 -27.78 12.60 -24.25
C MET A 249 -27.94 11.50 -25.31
N ASP A 250 -28.53 10.37 -24.95
CA ASP A 250 -28.69 9.21 -25.85
C ASP A 250 -29.92 9.33 -26.76
N SER A 251 -30.91 10.11 -26.34
CA SER A 251 -32.12 10.28 -27.14
C SER A 251 -31.84 10.92 -28.50
N THR A 252 -32.28 10.25 -29.57
CA THR A 252 -32.28 10.82 -30.92
C THR A 252 -33.56 11.62 -31.20
N GLU A 253 -34.63 11.34 -30.45
CA GLU A 253 -35.94 11.96 -30.60
C GLU A 253 -35.99 13.41 -30.06
N VAL A 254 -35.16 13.72 -29.05
CA VAL A 254 -35.04 15.08 -28.53
C VAL A 254 -33.83 15.79 -29.15
N LYS A 255 -34.14 16.79 -29.96
CA LYS A 255 -33.17 17.73 -30.53
C LYS A 255 -32.82 18.82 -29.52
N LEU A 256 -31.64 19.41 -29.69
CA LEU A 256 -31.16 20.55 -28.89
C LEU A 256 -32.10 21.76 -28.92
N THR A 257 -32.96 21.87 -29.95
CA THR A 257 -33.91 22.98 -30.13
C THR A 257 -35.29 22.71 -29.52
N HIS A 258 -35.59 21.50 -29.06
CA HIS A 258 -36.89 21.18 -28.47
C HIS A 258 -37.06 21.85 -27.11
N SER A 259 -38.29 22.26 -26.80
CA SER A 259 -38.66 22.79 -25.48
C SER A 259 -38.85 21.67 -24.45
N TYR A 260 -38.76 22.01 -23.17
CA TYR A 260 -39.03 21.07 -22.07
C TYR A 260 -40.42 20.41 -22.19
N ARG A 261 -41.45 21.17 -22.59
CA ARG A 261 -42.80 20.64 -22.83
C ARG A 261 -42.80 19.47 -23.84
N ARG A 262 -42.07 19.62 -24.94
CA ARG A 262 -41.96 18.56 -25.95
C ARG A 262 -41.20 17.35 -25.43
N ALA A 263 -40.16 17.55 -24.64
CA ALA A 263 -39.42 16.45 -24.01
C ALA A 263 -40.30 15.70 -22.99
N LYS A 264 -41.14 16.42 -22.23
CA LYS A 264 -42.11 15.82 -21.32
C LYS A 264 -43.07 14.90 -22.06
N GLU A 265 -43.62 15.32 -23.20
CA GLU A 265 -44.52 14.47 -24.01
C GLU A 265 -43.85 13.19 -24.53
N ILE A 266 -42.53 13.23 -24.79
CA ILE A 266 -41.79 12.09 -25.34
C ILE A 266 -41.35 11.12 -24.23
N PHE A 267 -40.87 11.64 -23.10
CA PHE A 267 -40.30 10.83 -22.03
C PHE A 267 -41.25 10.60 -20.85
N GLU A 268 -42.52 11.00 -20.94
CA GLU A 268 -43.47 10.92 -19.83
C GLU A 268 -43.50 9.53 -19.20
N ASP A 269 -43.43 8.47 -20.02
CA ASP A 269 -43.48 7.09 -19.58
C ASP A 269 -42.15 6.43 -19.25
N GLU A 270 -41.04 7.12 -19.50
CA GLU A 270 -39.70 6.56 -19.31
C GLU A 270 -39.35 6.45 -17.81
N PRO A 271 -38.90 5.28 -17.30
CA PRO A 271 -38.58 5.10 -15.88
C PRO A 271 -37.52 6.09 -15.38
N ARG A 272 -36.49 6.38 -16.19
CA ARG A 272 -35.43 7.33 -15.86
C ARG A 272 -35.93 8.77 -15.76
N TRP A 273 -36.96 9.13 -16.52
CA TRP A 273 -37.64 10.43 -16.43
C TRP A 273 -38.46 10.54 -15.14
N LYS A 274 -39.23 9.50 -14.82
CA LYS A 274 -40.07 9.45 -13.60
C LYS A 274 -39.26 9.41 -12.30
N ALA A 275 -38.03 8.86 -12.32
CA ALA A 275 -37.16 8.74 -11.15
C ALA A 275 -36.72 10.09 -10.54
N VAL A 276 -36.73 11.16 -11.33
CA VAL A 276 -36.38 12.52 -10.87
C VAL A 276 -37.65 13.30 -10.50
N PRO A 277 -37.66 14.11 -9.42
CA PRO A 277 -38.79 14.97 -9.07
C PRO A 277 -39.09 16.04 -10.15
N GLU A 278 -40.37 16.32 -10.42
CA GLU A 278 -40.79 17.22 -11.51
C GLU A 278 -40.19 18.64 -11.42
N ARG A 279 -39.97 19.14 -10.21
CA ARG A 279 -39.34 20.45 -9.96
C ARG A 279 -37.91 20.55 -10.52
N GLU A 280 -37.16 19.44 -10.54
CA GLU A 280 -35.76 19.41 -10.99
C GLU A 280 -35.62 19.01 -12.46
N ARG A 281 -36.64 18.39 -13.07
CA ARG A 281 -36.57 17.86 -14.44
C ARG A 281 -36.30 18.94 -15.48
N GLU A 282 -36.87 20.12 -15.35
CA GLU A 282 -36.68 21.21 -16.33
C GLU A 282 -35.25 21.76 -16.30
N GLU A 283 -34.69 21.96 -15.10
CA GLU A 283 -33.28 22.38 -14.95
C GLU A 283 -32.32 21.31 -15.52
N LEU A 284 -32.52 20.05 -15.15
CA LEU A 284 -31.72 18.92 -15.65
C LEU A 284 -31.87 18.71 -17.15
N PHE A 285 -33.04 19.01 -17.71
CA PHE A 285 -33.26 18.95 -19.14
C PHE A 285 -32.40 19.96 -19.88
N HIS A 286 -32.37 21.21 -19.42
CA HIS A 286 -31.51 22.24 -20.00
C HIS A 286 -30.02 21.97 -19.80
N GLU A 287 -29.64 21.41 -18.65
CA GLU A 287 -28.29 20.91 -18.40
C GLU A 287 -27.91 19.82 -19.41
N GLY A 288 -28.78 18.82 -19.62
CA GLY A 288 -28.58 17.75 -20.60
C GLY A 288 -28.50 18.27 -22.04
N GLN A 289 -29.31 19.27 -22.41
CA GLN A 289 -29.20 19.93 -23.72
C GLN A 289 -27.86 20.63 -23.89
N LYS A 290 -27.41 21.39 -22.89
CA LYS A 290 -26.13 22.09 -22.93
C LYS A 290 -24.96 21.12 -23.03
N GLU A 291 -25.02 20.02 -22.27
CA GLU A 291 -23.97 19.00 -22.31
C GLU A 291 -23.93 18.27 -23.65
N LYS A 292 -25.10 17.94 -24.23
CA LYS A 292 -25.18 17.34 -25.57
C LYS A 292 -24.62 18.28 -26.64
N ASP A 293 -24.97 19.57 -26.62
CA ASP A 293 -24.41 20.59 -27.53
C ASP A 293 -22.89 20.74 -27.36
N ARG A 294 -22.40 20.76 -26.12
CA ARG A 294 -20.97 20.81 -25.81
C ARG A 294 -20.24 19.59 -26.38
N ARG A 295 -20.78 18.38 -26.14
CA ARG A 295 -20.21 17.12 -26.64
C ARG A 295 -20.16 17.07 -28.16
N GLU A 296 -21.23 17.47 -28.85
CA GLU A 296 -21.26 17.53 -30.32
C GLU A 296 -20.25 18.54 -30.89
N LYS A 297 -20.09 19.70 -30.24
CA LYS A 297 -19.08 20.71 -30.63
C LYS A 297 -17.66 20.21 -30.40
N GLU A 298 -17.41 19.56 -29.27
CA GLU A 298 -16.10 18.98 -28.94
C GLU A 298 -15.74 17.84 -29.89
N GLU A 299 -16.69 16.96 -30.22
CA GLU A 299 -16.49 15.88 -31.19
C GLU A 299 -16.19 16.42 -32.60
N LYS A 300 -16.97 17.39 -33.08
CA LYS A 300 -16.69 18.07 -34.36
C LYS A 300 -15.30 18.72 -34.39
N LYS A 301 -14.91 19.38 -33.29
CA LYS A 301 -13.58 19.99 -33.15
C LYS A 301 -12.48 18.93 -33.12
N ALA A 302 -12.69 17.81 -32.44
CA ALA A 302 -11.74 16.70 -32.36
C ALA A 302 -11.57 16.01 -33.73
N ASP A 303 -12.66 15.76 -34.45
CA ASP A 303 -12.61 15.18 -35.80
C ASP A 303 -11.92 16.13 -36.79
N LYS A 304 -12.24 17.43 -36.75
CA LYS A 304 -11.55 18.47 -37.53
C LYS A 304 -10.05 18.48 -37.22
N LYS A 305 -9.67 18.43 -35.93
CA LYS A 305 -8.26 18.36 -35.51
C LYS A 305 -7.56 17.09 -36.01
N ARG A 306 -8.24 15.93 -35.94
CA ARG A 306 -7.71 14.65 -36.43
C ARG A 306 -7.44 14.71 -37.94
N LYS A 307 -8.40 15.21 -38.72
CA LYS A 307 -8.27 15.40 -40.17
C LYS A 307 -7.16 16.40 -40.51
N ALA A 308 -7.09 17.53 -39.79
CA ALA A 308 -6.03 18.53 -39.94
C ALA A 308 -4.63 17.95 -39.68
N GLN A 309 -4.49 17.13 -38.63
CA GLN A 309 -3.23 16.47 -38.31
C GLN A 309 -2.83 15.44 -39.37
N ALA A 310 -3.76 14.62 -39.85
CA ALA A 310 -3.49 13.68 -40.95
C ALA A 310 -3.07 14.42 -42.22
N PHE A 311 -3.70 15.56 -42.53
CA PHE A 311 -3.31 16.39 -43.65
C PHE A 311 -1.91 17.01 -43.48
N ARG A 312 -1.57 17.44 -42.26
CA ARG A 312 -0.23 17.92 -41.93
C ARG A 312 0.84 16.83 -42.10
N GLU A 313 0.56 15.61 -41.67
CA GLU A 313 1.46 14.45 -41.87
C GLU A 313 1.65 14.13 -43.36
N LEU A 314 0.58 14.25 -44.17
CA LEU A 314 0.68 14.14 -45.62
C LEU A 314 1.59 15.24 -46.20
N LEU A 315 1.45 16.49 -45.75
CA LEU A 315 2.35 17.58 -46.16
C LEU A 315 3.81 17.31 -45.78
N GLU A 316 4.07 16.76 -44.57
CA GLU A 316 5.41 16.39 -44.12
C GLU A 316 6.01 15.23 -44.93
N SER A 317 5.20 14.28 -45.39
CA SER A 317 5.65 13.17 -46.23
C SER A 317 6.13 13.62 -47.61
N ILE A 318 5.65 14.77 -48.10
CA ILE A 318 6.00 15.30 -49.41
C ILE A 318 7.29 16.12 -49.29
N SER A 319 8.41 15.47 -49.55
CA SER A 319 9.75 16.06 -49.58
C SER A 319 9.93 17.23 -50.55
N THR A 320 8.98 17.45 -51.48
CA THR A 320 9.02 18.55 -52.45
C THR A 320 8.47 19.87 -51.92
N ILE A 321 7.91 19.90 -50.70
CA ILE A 321 7.38 21.13 -50.10
C ILE A 321 8.50 21.81 -49.31
N GLN A 322 9.02 22.90 -49.86
CA GLN A 322 9.99 23.77 -49.19
C GLN A 322 9.38 25.14 -48.86
N PHE A 323 10.07 25.91 -48.01
CA PHE A 323 9.69 27.28 -47.70
C PHE A 323 9.47 28.10 -49.00
N GLY A 324 8.31 28.74 -49.11
CA GLY A 324 7.93 29.53 -50.29
C GLY A 324 7.23 28.75 -51.41
N THR A 325 6.94 27.45 -51.23
CA THR A 325 6.11 26.72 -52.21
C THR A 325 4.71 27.35 -52.26
N GLU A 326 4.16 27.54 -53.46
CA GLU A 326 2.82 28.10 -53.63
C GLU A 326 1.74 27.04 -53.36
N TRP A 327 0.68 27.44 -52.65
CA TRP A 327 -0.48 26.58 -52.37
C TRP A 327 -1.04 25.88 -53.62
N ARG A 328 -1.12 26.58 -54.76
CA ARG A 328 -1.66 26.01 -56.02
C ARG A 328 -0.87 24.78 -56.49
N LYS A 329 0.45 24.78 -56.31
CA LYS A 329 1.32 23.67 -56.74
C LYS A 329 1.15 22.46 -55.81
N VAL A 330 0.93 22.71 -54.52
CA VAL A 330 0.69 21.69 -53.50
C VAL A 330 -0.71 21.10 -53.65
N ALA A 331 -1.74 21.93 -53.78
CA ALA A 331 -3.12 21.52 -53.99
C ALA A 331 -3.28 20.63 -55.24
N LYS A 332 -2.66 21.00 -56.37
CA LYS A 332 -2.72 20.20 -57.61
C LYS A 332 -2.06 18.82 -57.46
N LYS A 333 -1.05 18.69 -56.60
CA LYS A 333 -0.38 17.40 -56.33
C LYS A 333 -1.16 16.51 -55.37
N LEU A 334 -1.98 17.11 -54.51
CA LEU A 334 -2.77 16.44 -53.47
C LEU A 334 -4.22 16.17 -53.89
N GLU A 335 -4.60 16.64 -55.08
CA GLU A 335 -5.90 16.41 -55.68
C GLU A 335 -6.11 14.89 -55.90
N GLY A 336 -7.12 14.33 -55.25
CA GLY A 336 -7.42 12.88 -55.29
C GLY A 336 -7.00 12.09 -54.04
N GLU A 337 -6.24 12.68 -53.12
CA GLU A 337 -5.93 12.05 -51.83
C GLU A 337 -7.14 12.12 -50.88
N GLU A 338 -7.48 10.99 -50.25
CA GLU A 338 -8.63 10.89 -49.33
C GLU A 338 -8.50 11.87 -48.15
N VAL A 339 -7.29 12.03 -47.63
CA VAL A 339 -6.98 12.94 -46.51
C VAL A 339 -7.10 14.41 -46.93
N PHE A 340 -6.79 14.73 -48.18
CA PHE A 340 -6.97 16.08 -48.73
C PHE A 340 -8.45 16.39 -48.93
N GLU A 341 -9.23 15.44 -49.45
CA GLU A 341 -10.66 15.66 -49.68
C GLU A 341 -11.51 15.65 -48.39
N ALA A 342 -11.04 14.99 -47.34
CA ALA A 342 -11.72 14.93 -46.04
C ALA A 342 -11.82 16.28 -45.30
N LEU A 343 -10.96 17.26 -45.62
CA LEU A 343 -11.01 18.62 -45.06
C LEU A 343 -11.75 19.58 -45.98
N ASP A 344 -12.32 20.65 -45.43
CA ASP A 344 -12.91 21.71 -46.24
C ASP A 344 -11.82 22.62 -46.86
N LYS A 345 -12.19 23.47 -47.84
CA LYS A 345 -11.23 24.33 -48.55
C LYS A 345 -10.56 25.37 -47.64
N VAL A 346 -11.24 25.84 -46.60
CA VAL A 346 -10.72 26.86 -45.68
C VAL A 346 -9.69 26.21 -44.73
N ASP A 347 -10.05 25.07 -44.16
CA ASP A 347 -9.25 24.26 -43.26
C ASP A 347 -7.99 23.74 -43.94
N ARG A 348 -8.10 23.29 -45.19
CA ARG A 348 -6.94 22.93 -46.03
C ARG A 348 -5.92 24.08 -46.10
N LEU A 349 -6.40 25.30 -46.33
CA LEU A 349 -5.55 26.48 -46.44
C LEU A 349 -4.96 26.90 -45.09
N GLU A 350 -5.74 26.86 -44.01
CA GLU A 350 -5.27 27.18 -42.66
C GLU A 350 -4.14 26.24 -42.22
N VAL A 351 -4.33 24.92 -42.38
CA VAL A 351 -3.31 23.92 -42.03
C VAL A 351 -2.05 24.10 -42.87
N TYR A 352 -2.20 24.41 -44.17
CA TYR A 352 -1.06 24.68 -45.03
C TYR A 352 -0.28 25.95 -44.62
N GLN A 353 -0.98 27.03 -44.30
CA GLN A 353 -0.34 28.27 -43.86
C GLN A 353 0.39 28.08 -42.52
N GLU A 354 -0.21 27.33 -41.59
CA GLU A 354 0.43 26.98 -40.33
C GLU A 354 1.67 26.09 -40.57
N TYR A 355 1.58 25.10 -41.46
CA TYR A 355 2.71 24.28 -41.86
C TYR A 355 3.85 25.10 -42.48
N MET A 356 3.53 26.07 -43.34
CA MET A 356 4.52 26.96 -43.93
C MET A 356 5.19 27.88 -42.91
N LYS A 357 4.42 28.46 -41.98
CA LYS A 357 4.98 29.25 -40.86
C LYS A 357 5.90 28.42 -39.98
N GLU A 358 5.56 27.16 -39.76
CA GLU A 358 6.36 26.22 -38.97
C GLU A 358 7.66 25.84 -39.70
N LEU A 359 7.62 25.62 -41.02
CA LEU A 359 8.83 25.43 -41.83
C LEU A 359 9.73 26.67 -41.80
N GLU A 360 9.16 27.87 -41.95
CA GLU A 360 9.91 29.13 -41.84
C GLU A 360 10.57 29.29 -40.47
N ARG A 361 9.84 28.98 -39.40
CA ARG A 361 10.35 29.03 -38.03
C ARG A 361 11.51 28.05 -37.84
N LYS A 362 11.36 26.80 -38.31
CA LYS A 362 12.41 25.77 -38.23
C LYS A 362 13.67 26.17 -38.98
N GLU A 363 13.54 26.71 -40.20
CA GLU A 363 14.69 27.19 -40.98
C GLU A 363 15.40 28.36 -40.28
N ARG A 364 14.62 29.30 -39.71
CA ARG A 364 15.17 30.42 -38.94
C ARG A 364 15.92 29.95 -37.69
N GLU A 365 15.34 29.02 -36.94
CA GLU A 365 15.94 28.44 -35.74
C GLU A 365 17.19 27.62 -36.06
N GLU A 366 17.20 26.86 -37.16
CA GLU A 366 18.37 26.14 -37.62
C GLU A 366 19.51 27.09 -37.98
N LYS A 367 19.21 28.14 -38.76
CA LYS A 367 20.18 29.17 -39.11
C LYS A 367 20.70 29.94 -37.88
N GLU A 368 19.84 30.20 -36.89
CA GLU A 368 20.26 30.82 -35.64
C GLU A 368 21.16 29.89 -34.82
N ARG A 369 20.81 28.60 -34.74
CA ARG A 369 21.61 27.57 -34.07
C ARG A 369 22.97 27.40 -34.73
N GLU A 370 23.04 27.37 -36.06
CA GLU A 370 24.31 27.32 -36.80
C GLU A 370 25.19 28.54 -36.50
N ARG A 371 24.58 29.74 -36.49
CA ARG A 371 25.30 30.98 -36.11
C ARG A 371 25.78 30.95 -34.67
N GLU A 372 25.00 30.39 -33.74
CA GLU A 372 25.40 30.25 -32.35
C GLU A 372 26.53 29.24 -32.17
N ILE A 373 26.45 28.08 -32.82
CA ILE A 373 27.53 27.07 -32.84
C ILE A 373 28.82 27.71 -33.37
N LYS A 374 28.75 28.45 -34.48
CA LYS A 374 29.90 29.14 -35.05
C LYS A 374 30.48 30.20 -34.09
N ARG A 375 29.63 31.01 -33.46
CA ARG A 375 30.06 31.98 -32.43
C ARG A 375 30.74 31.31 -31.24
N ARG A 376 30.25 30.14 -30.81
CA ARG A 376 30.85 29.34 -29.73
C ARG A 376 32.21 28.79 -30.14
N GLN A 377 32.33 28.25 -31.35
CA GLN A 377 33.60 27.78 -31.91
C GLN A 377 34.62 28.92 -32.00
N ASP A 378 34.22 30.08 -32.53
CA ASP A 378 35.07 31.27 -32.60
C ASP A 378 35.55 31.69 -31.19
N ARG A 379 34.68 31.63 -30.16
CA ARG A 379 35.07 31.93 -28.77
C ARG A 379 36.11 30.94 -28.24
N ILE A 380 35.88 29.64 -28.43
CA ILE A 380 36.79 28.59 -27.95
C ILE A 380 38.15 28.74 -28.63
N ALA A 381 38.18 28.95 -29.96
CA ALA A 381 39.42 29.17 -30.69
C ALA A 381 40.19 30.37 -30.12
N ARG A 382 39.51 31.50 -29.88
CA ARG A 382 40.14 32.69 -29.29
C ARG A 382 40.69 32.43 -27.88
N ASP A 383 39.93 31.75 -27.02
CA ASP A 383 40.35 31.48 -25.64
C ASP A 383 41.53 30.50 -25.60
N ASN A 384 41.54 29.49 -26.48
CA ASN A 384 42.68 28.58 -26.64
C ASN A 384 43.94 29.32 -27.11
N PHE A 385 43.80 30.23 -28.08
CA PHE A 385 44.94 31.04 -28.53
C PHE A 385 45.43 31.99 -27.44
N LYS A 386 44.53 32.63 -26.67
CA LYS A 386 44.94 33.43 -25.50
C LYS A 386 45.70 32.59 -24.47
N ALA A 387 45.27 31.37 -24.21
CA ALA A 387 45.99 30.45 -23.33
C ALA A 387 47.39 30.11 -23.88
N LEU A 388 47.52 29.90 -25.19
CA LEU A 388 48.81 29.71 -25.86
C LEU A 388 49.71 30.95 -25.71
N LEU A 389 49.17 32.15 -25.93
CA LEU A 389 49.91 33.40 -25.73
C LEU A 389 50.41 33.54 -24.29
N LEU A 390 49.56 33.25 -23.29
CA LEU A 390 49.94 33.27 -21.86
C LEU A 390 51.00 32.22 -21.54
N LYS A 391 50.93 31.04 -22.14
CA LYS A 391 51.98 30.01 -22.04
C LYS A 391 53.29 30.54 -22.60
N HIS A 392 53.29 31.15 -23.77
CA HIS A 392 54.49 31.74 -24.40
C HIS A 392 55.04 32.91 -23.59
N ARG A 393 54.18 33.70 -22.91
CA ARG A 393 54.60 34.70 -21.92
C ARG A 393 55.34 34.06 -20.75
N SER A 394 54.81 32.99 -20.16
CA SER A 394 55.46 32.27 -19.03
C SER A 394 56.80 31.62 -19.42
N GLN A 395 56.94 31.24 -20.69
CA GLN A 395 58.17 30.67 -21.25
C GLN A 395 59.22 31.74 -21.61
N GLY A 396 58.85 33.03 -21.59
CA GLY A 396 59.74 34.14 -21.93
C GLY A 396 59.82 34.48 -23.43
N LEU A 397 59.01 33.82 -24.26
CA LEU A 397 58.91 34.08 -25.71
C LEU A 397 58.21 35.41 -26.02
N ILE A 398 57.30 35.84 -25.13
CA ILE A 398 56.61 37.14 -25.22
C ILE A 398 57.07 38.03 -24.07
N ASN A 399 57.61 39.20 -24.40
CA ASN A 399 57.98 40.26 -23.47
C ASN A 399 57.47 41.62 -23.98
N VAL A 400 57.63 42.67 -23.17
CA VAL A 400 57.17 44.05 -23.45
C VAL A 400 57.66 44.58 -24.82
N LYS A 401 58.82 44.13 -25.31
CA LYS A 401 59.41 44.61 -26.57
C LYS A 401 59.15 43.67 -27.75
N THR A 402 58.49 42.53 -27.54
CA THR A 402 58.24 41.54 -28.60
C THR A 402 57.30 42.12 -29.65
N ARG A 403 57.72 42.12 -30.92
CA ARG A 403 56.89 42.59 -32.03
C ARG A 403 56.10 41.45 -32.64
N TRP A 404 54.85 41.73 -33.06
CA TRP A 404 53.99 40.75 -33.72
C TRP A 404 54.66 40.07 -34.93
N ARG A 405 55.43 40.80 -35.75
CA ARG A 405 56.12 40.24 -36.94
C ARG A 405 57.19 39.19 -36.61
N GLU A 406 57.77 39.27 -35.41
CA GLU A 406 58.77 38.32 -34.93
C GLU A 406 58.06 37.13 -34.28
N TYR A 407 57.09 37.39 -33.41
CA TYR A 407 56.30 36.36 -32.74
C TYR A 407 55.44 35.51 -33.69
N SER A 408 54.82 36.13 -34.69
CA SER A 408 53.97 35.45 -35.67
C SER A 408 54.70 34.31 -36.39
N LYS A 409 55.99 34.47 -36.71
CA LYS A 409 56.79 33.41 -37.36
C LYS A 409 56.91 32.13 -36.54
N HIS A 410 56.79 32.23 -35.21
CA HIS A 410 56.90 31.09 -34.30
C HIS A 410 55.56 30.42 -33.99
N VAL A 411 54.44 31.10 -34.24
CA VAL A 411 53.11 30.62 -33.84
C VAL A 411 52.22 30.25 -35.05
N VAL A 412 52.63 30.58 -36.28
CA VAL A 412 51.88 30.30 -37.52
C VAL A 412 51.63 28.80 -37.74
N ASP A 413 52.53 27.94 -37.29
CA ASP A 413 52.38 26.50 -37.45
C ASP A 413 51.46 25.84 -36.42
N GLU A 414 51.21 26.50 -35.29
CA GLU A 414 50.39 25.99 -34.19
C GLU A 414 48.91 25.89 -34.57
N GLU A 415 48.23 24.86 -34.07
CA GLU A 415 46.83 24.58 -34.41
C GLU A 415 45.88 25.68 -33.88
N GLU A 416 46.21 26.27 -32.73
CA GLU A 416 45.43 27.33 -32.09
C GLU A 416 45.51 28.64 -32.89
N TYR A 417 46.62 28.91 -33.58
CA TYR A 417 46.74 30.08 -34.46
C TYR A 417 45.87 29.93 -35.70
N LYS A 418 45.96 28.77 -36.37
CA LYS A 418 45.17 28.43 -37.56
C LYS A 418 43.67 28.45 -37.25
N ALA A 419 43.28 27.97 -36.06
CA ALA A 419 41.89 27.99 -35.60
C ALA A 419 41.34 29.42 -35.44
N VAL A 420 42.15 30.37 -34.94
CA VAL A 420 41.73 31.79 -34.80
C VAL A 420 41.74 32.54 -36.12
N GLU A 421 42.64 32.20 -37.05
CA GLU A 421 42.66 32.79 -38.38
C GLU A 421 41.39 32.46 -39.18
N GLN A 422 40.88 31.24 -39.00
CA GLN A 422 39.66 30.74 -39.64
C GLN A 422 38.35 31.23 -38.99
N CYS A 423 38.42 31.97 -37.87
CA CYS A 423 37.25 32.55 -37.22
C CYS A 423 36.47 33.50 -38.15
N SER A 424 35.18 33.68 -37.85
CA SER A 424 34.29 34.55 -38.63
C SER A 424 34.83 35.99 -38.79
N PRO A 425 34.59 36.65 -39.95
CA PRO A 425 34.93 38.07 -40.13
C PRO A 425 34.29 38.93 -39.04
N GLY A 426 35.08 39.79 -38.40
CA GLY A 426 34.64 40.58 -37.23
C GLY A 426 34.94 39.94 -35.87
N SER A 427 35.41 38.69 -35.83
CA SER A 427 36.07 38.12 -34.65
C SER A 427 37.50 38.68 -34.51
N SER A 428 37.96 38.85 -33.26
CA SER A 428 39.32 39.35 -33.01
C SER A 428 40.36 38.48 -33.69
N ARG A 429 41.26 39.13 -34.44
CA ARG A 429 42.32 38.44 -35.19
C ARG A 429 43.45 38.00 -34.26
N PRO A 430 44.29 37.01 -34.66
CA PRO A 430 45.43 36.58 -33.85
C PRO A 430 46.33 37.74 -33.42
N LYS A 431 46.53 38.74 -34.29
CA LYS A 431 47.30 39.96 -34.01
C LYS A 431 46.70 40.81 -32.91
N GLU A 432 45.40 41.04 -32.96
CA GLU A 432 44.69 41.87 -31.98
C GLU A 432 44.72 41.22 -30.60
N LEU A 433 44.56 39.89 -30.54
CA LEU A 433 44.69 39.13 -29.29
C LEU A 433 46.10 39.23 -28.67
N PHE A 434 47.13 39.25 -29.51
CA PHE A 434 48.51 39.48 -29.07
C PHE A 434 48.74 40.92 -28.60
N GLU A 435 48.21 41.90 -29.33
CA GLU A 435 48.31 43.32 -28.95
C GLU A 435 47.64 43.56 -27.59
N TYR A 436 46.46 42.99 -27.34
CA TYR A 436 45.83 43.05 -26.01
C TYR A 436 46.69 42.44 -24.91
N LEU A 437 47.36 41.31 -25.18
CA LEU A 437 48.29 40.73 -24.19
C LEU A 437 49.50 41.64 -23.95
N ILE A 438 50.05 42.26 -24.99
CA ILE A 438 51.17 43.21 -24.85
C ILE A 438 50.72 44.45 -24.07
N GLU A 439 49.54 45.00 -24.35
CA GLU A 439 48.96 46.11 -23.58
C GLU A 439 48.78 45.75 -22.09
N ASP A 440 48.32 44.53 -21.80
CA ASP A 440 48.20 44.05 -20.42
C ASP A 440 49.58 43.92 -19.74
N ILE A 441 50.58 43.38 -20.46
CA ILE A 441 51.97 43.29 -19.99
C ILE A 441 52.57 44.70 -19.76
N GLU A 442 52.29 45.66 -20.64
CA GLU A 442 52.75 47.05 -20.53
C GLU A 442 52.08 47.76 -19.35
N LYS A 443 50.78 47.54 -19.11
CA LYS A 443 50.08 48.06 -17.93
C LYS A 443 50.63 47.48 -16.63
N GLU A 444 50.88 46.18 -16.59
CA GLU A 444 51.54 45.55 -15.45
C GLU A 444 52.95 46.12 -15.21
N TYR A 445 53.70 46.38 -16.29
CA TYR A 445 55.02 47.02 -16.25
C TYR A 445 54.96 48.44 -15.68
N GLU A 446 54.05 49.28 -16.19
CA GLU A 446 53.91 50.66 -15.71
C GLU A 446 53.37 50.72 -14.27
N ALA A 447 52.48 49.80 -13.89
CA ALA A 447 52.02 49.66 -12.50
C ALA A 447 53.16 49.26 -11.55
N ALA A 448 54.00 48.29 -11.94
CA ALA A 448 55.18 47.89 -11.18
C ALA A 448 56.21 49.02 -11.06
N LYS A 449 56.30 49.88 -12.07
CA LYS A 449 57.17 51.07 -12.11
C LYS A 449 56.67 52.25 -11.27
N LEU A 450 55.36 52.37 -11.08
CA LEU A 450 54.71 53.39 -10.23
C LEU A 450 54.64 53.01 -8.73
N GLY A 451 54.85 51.73 -8.37
CA GLY A 451 54.79 51.20 -7.01
C GLY A 451 55.94 51.58 -6.05
N GLY A 452 56.79 52.56 -6.38
CA GLY A 452 57.86 53.08 -5.52
C GLY A 452 59.29 52.70 -5.93
N GLU A 453 60.25 53.58 -5.64
CA GLU A 453 61.65 53.50 -6.12
C GLU A 453 62.47 52.29 -5.64
N GLU A 454 61.94 51.47 -4.72
CA GLU A 454 62.60 50.22 -4.27
C GLU A 454 62.27 48.99 -5.13
N GLY A 455 61.22 49.03 -5.96
CA GLY A 455 60.80 47.91 -6.83
C GLY A 455 61.47 47.86 -8.20
N LYS A 456 62.00 48.99 -8.68
CA LYS A 456 62.67 49.12 -10.01
C LYS A 456 63.85 48.16 -10.20
N PRO A 457 64.82 48.04 -9.27
CA PRO A 457 65.97 47.15 -9.47
C PRO A 457 65.61 45.66 -9.36
N ILE A 458 64.65 45.29 -8.50
CA ILE A 458 64.20 43.89 -8.31
C ILE A 458 63.49 43.38 -9.59
N PHE A 459 62.72 44.25 -10.24
CA PHE A 459 62.00 43.92 -11.46
C PHE A 459 62.91 43.92 -12.69
N GLU A 460 63.87 44.84 -12.81
CA GLU A 460 64.91 44.78 -13.84
C GLU A 460 65.76 43.52 -13.72
N GLU A 461 66.08 43.08 -12.50
CA GLU A 461 66.75 41.80 -12.26
C GLU A 461 65.88 40.60 -12.68
N HIS A 462 64.55 40.66 -12.45
CA HIS A 462 63.62 39.63 -12.91
C HIS A 462 63.52 39.58 -14.44
N ILE A 463 63.50 40.73 -15.12
CA ILE A 463 63.53 40.82 -16.59
C ILE A 463 64.85 40.28 -17.14
N VAL A 464 65.99 40.59 -16.51
CA VAL A 464 67.29 40.02 -16.88
C VAL A 464 67.31 38.51 -16.64
N LYS A 465 66.70 38.01 -15.57
CA LYS A 465 66.53 36.56 -15.33
C LYS A 465 65.64 35.90 -16.38
N LEU A 466 64.55 36.53 -16.80
CA LEU A 466 63.69 36.03 -17.89
C LEU A 466 64.42 36.04 -19.24
N LYS A 467 65.21 37.08 -19.53
CA LYS A 467 66.07 37.14 -20.73
C LYS A 467 67.13 36.05 -20.72
N LYS A 468 67.87 35.88 -19.62
CA LYS A 468 68.86 34.80 -19.47
C LYS A 468 68.22 33.42 -19.57
N LYS A 469 66.99 33.25 -19.07
CA LYS A 469 66.24 31.99 -19.16
C LYS A 469 65.75 31.69 -20.57
N ALA A 470 65.34 32.72 -21.32
CA ALA A 470 64.97 32.60 -22.73
C ALA A 470 66.19 32.35 -23.63
N GLU A 471 67.31 33.03 -23.36
CA GLU A 471 68.60 32.86 -24.07
C GLU A 471 69.20 31.48 -23.82
N LYS A 472 69.25 31.02 -22.56
CA LYS A 472 69.66 29.66 -22.21
C LYS A 472 68.81 28.58 -22.88
N ARG A 473 67.50 28.80 -23.03
CA ARG A 473 66.61 27.85 -23.71
C ARG A 473 66.76 27.89 -25.23
N ARG A 474 67.04 29.06 -25.81
CA ARG A 474 67.38 29.19 -27.22
C ARG A 474 68.69 28.45 -27.54
N GLU A 475 69.67 28.54 -26.64
CA GLU A 475 70.90 27.76 -26.70
C GLU A 475 70.65 26.26 -26.50
N GLU A 476 69.75 25.85 -25.58
CA GLU A 476 69.34 24.45 -25.38
C GLU A 476 68.54 23.88 -26.56
N GLU A 477 67.70 24.66 -27.24
CA GLU A 477 66.97 24.26 -28.47
C GLU A 477 67.89 24.24 -29.71
N GLU A 478 68.81 25.20 -29.86
CA GLU A 478 69.87 25.14 -30.89
C GLU A 478 70.83 23.97 -30.65
N ALA A 479 71.16 23.67 -29.39
CA ALA A 479 71.98 22.51 -29.02
C ALA A 479 71.23 21.18 -29.23
N ALA A 480 69.95 21.10 -28.87
CA ALA A 480 69.12 19.92 -29.12
C ALA A 480 68.87 19.70 -30.63
N GLY A 481 68.81 20.77 -31.42
CA GLY A 481 68.78 20.73 -32.88
C GLY A 481 70.12 20.35 -33.53
N SER A 482 71.24 20.53 -32.81
CA SER A 482 72.60 20.20 -33.27
C SER A 482 73.02 18.77 -32.95
N ASP A 483 72.40 18.09 -31.97
CA ASP A 483 72.78 16.74 -31.54
C ASP A 483 71.92 15.60 -32.15
N ASP A 484 70.82 15.88 -32.87
CA ASP A 484 70.04 14.86 -33.61
C ASP A 484 70.61 14.56 -35.02
N ASP A 485 71.55 15.38 -35.52
CA ASP A 485 72.17 15.17 -36.85
C ASP A 485 73.40 14.21 -36.80
N GLY A 486 73.89 13.90 -35.59
CA GLY A 486 75.05 13.03 -35.36
C GLY A 486 74.75 11.57 -35.01
N LYS A 487 73.48 11.21 -34.73
CA LYS A 487 73.11 9.87 -34.24
C LYS A 487 72.08 9.12 -35.09
N ARG A 488 71.60 9.68 -36.21
CA ARG A 488 70.68 9.01 -37.16
C ARG A 488 71.35 8.42 -38.42
N ARG A 489 72.69 8.40 -38.49
CA ARG A 489 73.44 7.75 -39.59
C ARG A 489 74.02 6.36 -39.27
N ARG A 490 73.66 5.78 -38.12
CA ARG A 490 73.84 4.35 -37.81
C ARG A 490 72.57 3.91 -37.10
N ASP A 491 71.69 3.25 -37.85
CA ASP A 491 70.46 2.52 -37.47
C ASP A 491 69.37 2.63 -38.56
N SER A 492 69.74 3.04 -39.77
CA SER A 492 69.12 2.48 -40.98
C SER A 492 69.77 1.12 -41.23
N ASP A 493 69.16 0.06 -40.70
CA ASP A 493 69.15 -1.34 -41.21
C ASP A 493 68.99 -2.37 -40.08
N ASP A 494 67.86 -2.31 -39.35
CA ASP A 494 67.16 -3.43 -38.68
C ASP A 494 66.06 -2.76 -37.84
N ASP A 495 64.76 -2.93 -38.03
CA ASP A 495 64.04 -4.16 -38.26
C ASP A 495 62.68 -3.76 -38.85
N SER A 496 62.49 -4.13 -40.10
CA SER A 496 61.26 -3.97 -40.84
C SER A 496 60.35 -5.19 -40.69
N HIS A 497 60.34 -5.93 -39.58
CA HIS A 497 59.36 -7.02 -39.36
C HIS A 497 58.87 -7.17 -37.91
N ARG A 498 57.93 -6.29 -37.50
CA ARG A 498 56.81 -6.77 -36.66
C ARG A 498 55.48 -6.14 -37.02
N LYS A 499 54.91 -6.69 -38.10
CA LYS A 499 53.50 -6.62 -38.47
C LYS A 499 52.58 -7.00 -37.30
N HIS A 500 51.44 -6.32 -37.26
CA HIS A 500 50.15 -6.81 -36.79
C HIS A 500 50.04 -7.36 -35.36
N LYS A 501 49.58 -6.48 -34.46
CA LYS A 501 48.36 -6.78 -33.70
C LYS A 501 47.43 -5.56 -33.69
N LYS A 502 46.43 -5.65 -34.57
CA LYS A 502 45.28 -4.75 -34.66
C LYS A 502 44.34 -5.03 -33.47
N LYS A 503 43.81 -3.93 -32.92
CA LYS A 503 42.44 -3.71 -32.40
C LYS A 503 42.11 -4.16 -30.96
N SER A 504 41.33 -3.27 -30.33
CA SER A 504 40.83 -3.22 -28.94
C SER A 504 41.88 -2.70 -27.96
N SER A 505 41.87 -1.46 -27.47
CA SER A 505 40.76 -0.68 -26.91
C SER A 505 40.98 0.82 -27.11
N ARG A 506 40.15 1.46 -27.96
CA ARG A 506 39.95 2.92 -27.95
C ARG A 506 38.69 3.19 -27.14
N LYS A 507 38.83 3.76 -25.94
CA LYS A 507 37.78 4.44 -25.17
C LYS A 507 38.48 5.28 -24.09
N HIS A 508 37.98 6.49 -23.84
CA HIS A 508 38.60 7.66 -23.18
C HIS A 508 39.41 8.48 -24.18
N ASP A 509 39.09 9.73 -24.54
CA ASP A 509 38.42 10.80 -23.78
C ASP A 509 37.32 11.50 -24.60
N ARG A 510 36.10 11.47 -24.07
CA ARG A 510 34.93 12.31 -24.39
C ARG A 510 34.10 12.36 -23.13
N SER A 511 34.48 13.20 -22.17
CA SER A 511 33.76 13.31 -20.90
C SER A 511 34.09 14.62 -20.19
N ASP A 512 33.78 15.76 -20.80
CA ASP A 512 33.81 17.05 -20.08
C ASP A 512 32.59 17.95 -20.36
N ASP A 513 31.68 17.57 -21.27
CA ASP A 513 30.43 18.34 -21.53
C ASP A 513 29.19 17.77 -20.82
N GLU A 514 29.22 16.55 -20.25
CA GLU A 514 28.09 15.94 -19.53
C GLU A 514 28.00 16.35 -18.05
N ASP A 515 29.10 16.81 -17.45
CA ASP A 515 29.15 17.10 -16.01
C ASP A 515 28.51 18.44 -15.61
N ASP A 516 28.32 19.38 -16.53
CA ASP A 516 27.75 20.69 -16.21
C ASP A 516 26.20 20.69 -16.19
N GLU A 517 25.56 19.81 -16.97
CA GLU A 517 24.10 19.57 -16.89
C GLU A 517 23.74 18.73 -15.66
N ASP A 518 24.54 17.71 -15.32
CA ASP A 518 24.27 16.89 -14.14
C ASP A 518 24.52 17.67 -12.84
N ARG A 519 25.46 18.61 -12.83
CA ARG A 519 25.68 19.54 -11.71
C ARG A 519 24.55 20.57 -11.56
N LYS A 520 23.97 21.06 -12.66
CA LYS A 520 22.79 21.95 -12.64
C LYS A 520 21.53 21.19 -12.22
N SER A 521 21.35 19.95 -12.67
CA SER A 521 20.26 19.05 -12.29
C SER A 521 20.33 18.68 -10.79
N ARG A 522 21.52 18.38 -10.25
CA ARG A 522 21.73 18.14 -8.81
C ARG A 522 21.46 19.38 -7.96
N LYS A 523 21.89 20.58 -8.39
CA LYS A 523 21.55 21.85 -7.71
C LYS A 523 20.04 22.12 -7.72
N LYS A 524 19.34 21.84 -8.84
CA LYS A 524 17.88 21.99 -8.96
C LYS A 524 17.15 21.01 -8.05
N LYS A 525 17.53 19.73 -8.04
CA LYS A 525 16.97 18.72 -7.13
C LYS A 525 17.24 19.05 -5.66
N HIS A 526 18.42 19.56 -5.32
CA HIS A 526 18.74 19.96 -3.94
C HIS A 526 17.93 21.19 -3.48
N LYS A 527 17.67 22.15 -4.38
CA LYS A 527 16.78 23.29 -4.10
C LYS A 527 15.34 22.84 -3.90
N GLU A 528 14.83 21.97 -4.77
CA GLU A 528 13.47 21.45 -4.67
C GLU A 528 13.25 20.57 -3.42
N LYS A 529 14.28 19.80 -3.01
CA LYS A 529 14.25 19.02 -1.76
C LYS A 529 14.27 19.92 -0.52
N LYS A 530 14.98 21.05 -0.57
CA LYS A 530 15.00 22.06 0.49
C LYS A 530 13.64 22.75 0.62
N ASP A 531 13.06 23.17 -0.49
CA ASP A 531 11.74 23.83 -0.52
C ASP A 531 10.61 22.90 -0.04
N ARG A 532 10.67 21.59 -0.33
CA ARG A 532 9.73 20.60 0.22
C ARG A 532 9.91 20.43 1.74
N ARG A 533 11.15 20.38 2.22
CA ARG A 533 11.45 20.22 3.66
C ARG A 533 11.04 21.45 4.47
N ASP A 534 11.11 22.64 3.89
CA ASP A 534 10.65 23.87 4.52
C ASP A 534 9.10 23.97 4.52
N LYS A 535 8.44 23.51 3.44
CA LYS A 535 6.95 23.38 3.41
C LYS A 535 6.40 22.37 4.42
N ASP A 536 7.08 21.25 4.63
CA ASP A 536 6.67 20.25 5.62
C ASP A 536 6.87 20.76 7.06
N LYS A 537 7.95 21.53 7.32
CA LYS A 537 8.14 22.20 8.61
C LYS A 537 7.09 23.27 8.91
N ASP A 538 6.63 24.00 7.89
CA ASP A 538 5.55 24.98 8.06
C ASP A 538 4.18 24.31 8.26
N ARG A 539 3.95 23.14 7.66
CA ARG A 539 2.75 22.31 7.93
C ARG A 539 2.75 21.73 9.34
N ASP A 540 3.87 21.24 9.84
CA ASP A 540 3.97 20.75 11.22
C ASP A 540 3.83 21.90 12.23
N ARG A 541 4.43 23.07 11.98
CA ARG A 541 4.20 24.27 12.80
C ARG A 541 2.76 24.77 12.80
N SER A 542 2.04 24.55 11.71
CA SER A 542 0.60 24.88 11.60
C SER A 542 -0.29 23.86 12.31
N ARG A 543 0.12 22.58 12.34
CA ARG A 543 -0.55 21.51 13.12
C ARG A 543 -0.33 21.63 14.62
N SER A 544 0.82 22.12 15.07
CA SER A 544 1.10 22.35 16.51
C SER A 544 0.49 23.62 17.09
N ARG A 545 -0.27 24.40 16.31
CA ARG A 545 -0.88 25.69 16.72
C ARG A 545 -2.41 25.70 16.65
N ALA A 546 -3.05 24.54 16.53
CA ALA A 546 -4.50 24.47 16.73
C ALA A 546 -4.83 24.68 18.22
N PRO A 547 -5.76 25.58 18.57
CA PRO A 547 -6.11 25.87 19.95
C PRO A 547 -6.90 24.69 20.54
N GLU A 548 -6.38 24.09 21.61
CA GLU A 548 -7.24 23.46 22.63
C GLU A 548 -8.03 24.60 23.27
N ASP A 549 -9.30 24.73 22.90
CA ASP A 549 -10.38 25.33 23.69
C ASP A 549 -11.66 25.44 22.81
N ALA A 550 -12.61 24.53 23.02
CA ALA A 550 -14.06 24.78 23.02
C ALA A 550 -14.83 23.47 23.30
N ASP A 551 -15.48 23.46 24.47
CA ASP A 551 -16.46 22.53 25.08
C ASP A 551 -16.00 21.16 25.60
#